data_AF-A0A1J8Q8T5-F1
#
_entry.id   AF-A0A1J8Q8T5-F1
#
_cell.length_a   1.000
_cell.length_b   1.000
_cell.length_c   1.000
_cell.angle_alpha   90.00
_cell.angle_beta   90.00
_cell.angle_gamma   90.00
#
_symmetry.space_group_name_H-M   'P 1'
#
loop_
_entity.id
_entity.type
_entity.pdbx_description
1 polymer ?
#
loop_
_entity_poly.entity_id
_entity_poly.type
_entity_poly.pdbx_seq_one_letter_code
_entity_poly.pdbx_strand_id
1 'polypeptide(L)'
;MKGPVELRQQKRVDKAYRAQSKVSVIPVTSTNPQDAVVFKFTHLLYTTWPDHEVPEDEDQASLLAFVRLVHRVNKLEDTSLLPPSTNIDPDPLIMANSSTGIGRTGSFITISSLLREYHLLSDTPSLNPLAPPPAPISLLPSSPLGPLPKELQEDLIAQEIDGLREQRPGMVPRDEQIHLIYEILSQAFEMRGGA
;
A
#
# COMPACT_ATOMS: atom_id res chain seq x y z
N MET A 1 11.47 25.54 22.07
CA MET A 1 10.65 24.33 22.30
C MET A 1 10.44 23.64 20.95
N LYS A 2 10.89 22.39 20.78
CA LYS A 2 10.54 21.61 19.59
C LYS A 2 9.08 21.18 19.73
N GLY A 3 8.29 21.35 18.67
CA GLY A 3 6.90 20.91 18.66
C GLY A 3 6.78 19.38 18.74
N PRO A 4 5.61 18.85 19.12
CA PRO A 4 5.38 17.40 19.24
C PRO A 4 5.48 16.66 17.89
N VAL A 5 5.47 17.38 16.77
CA VAL A 5 5.65 16.85 15.41
C VAL A 5 6.82 17.59 14.75
N GLU A 6 7.79 16.84 14.24
CA GLU A 6 8.97 17.38 13.56
C GLU A 6 9.13 16.72 12.19
N LEU A 7 9.09 17.54 11.12
CA LEU A 7 9.47 17.11 9.77
C LEU A 7 10.99 16.95 9.71
N ARG A 8 11.47 15.74 9.44
CA ARG A 8 12.91 15.41 9.40
C ARG A 8 13.51 15.60 8.02
N GLN A 9 12.76 15.22 6.98
CA GLN A 9 13.23 15.27 5.60
C GLN A 9 12.02 15.34 4.67
N GLN A 10 12.10 16.13 3.61
CA GLN A 10 11.12 16.14 2.53
C GLN A 10 11.83 16.10 1.19
N LYS A 11 11.36 15.25 0.28
CA LYS A 11 11.91 15.12 -1.07
C LYS A 11 10.75 15.02 -2.07
N ARG A 12 10.87 15.76 -3.18
CA ARG A 12 10.08 15.50 -4.39
C ARG A 12 10.79 14.46 -5.26
N VAL A 13 10.02 13.53 -5.80
CA VAL A 13 10.54 12.47 -6.67
C VAL A 13 9.84 12.59 -8.01
N ASP A 14 10.56 13.10 -9.01
CA ASP A 14 9.98 13.58 -10.28
C ASP A 14 9.39 12.47 -11.14
N LYS A 15 10.00 11.27 -11.15
CA LYS A 15 9.56 10.14 -12.01
C LYS A 15 8.17 9.57 -11.68
N ALA A 16 7.47 10.13 -10.68
CA ALA A 16 6.13 9.69 -10.36
C ALA A 16 5.32 10.69 -9.54
N TYR A 17 5.65 11.98 -9.67
CA TYR A 17 4.86 13.06 -9.08
C TYR A 17 4.55 12.84 -7.59
N ARG A 18 5.62 12.66 -6.80
CA ARG A 18 5.53 12.27 -5.38
C ARG A 18 6.11 13.30 -4.47
N ALA A 19 5.53 13.41 -3.27
CA ALA A 19 6.20 13.97 -2.10
C ALA A 19 6.43 12.87 -1.06
N GLN A 20 7.70 12.63 -0.70
CA GLN A 20 8.08 11.77 0.42
C GLN A 20 8.51 12.65 1.58
N SER A 21 7.92 12.42 2.76
CA SER A 21 8.24 13.14 3.99
C SER A 21 8.55 12.15 5.10
N LYS A 22 9.72 12.28 5.75
CA LYS A 22 10.05 11.56 6.98
C LYS A 22 9.64 12.42 8.16
N VAL A 23 8.76 11.89 9.01
CA VAL A 23 8.18 12.62 10.14
C VAL A 23 8.53 11.89 11.43
N SER A 24 8.83 12.65 12.48
CA SER A 24 8.94 12.11 13.84
C SER A 24 7.93 12.78 14.77
N VAL A 25 7.25 11.99 15.59
CA VAL A 25 6.24 12.44 16.55
C VAL A 25 6.65 12.00 17.96
N ILE A 26 6.53 12.93 18.90
CA ILE A 26 6.70 12.69 20.33
C ILE A 26 5.30 12.70 20.95
N PRO A 27 4.81 11.59 21.53
CA PRO A 27 3.52 11.55 22.19
C PRO A 27 3.44 12.56 23.33
N VAL A 28 2.33 13.29 23.40
CA VAL A 28 2.07 14.30 24.44
C VAL A 28 1.89 13.68 25.83
N THR A 29 1.70 12.35 25.91
CA THR A 29 1.51 11.60 27.16
C THR A 29 2.79 11.28 27.93
N SER A 30 3.98 11.58 27.40
CA SER A 30 5.23 11.35 28.12
C SER A 30 5.45 12.38 29.22
N THR A 31 5.19 11.97 30.47
CA THR A 31 5.45 12.74 31.69
C THR A 31 6.96 12.93 31.98
N ASN A 32 7.84 12.19 31.30
CA ASN A 32 9.30 12.32 31.39
C ASN A 32 9.92 12.48 29.97
N PRO A 33 10.60 13.60 29.66
CA PRO A 33 11.16 13.87 28.33
C PRO A 33 12.26 12.89 27.89
N GLN A 34 12.90 12.19 28.82
CA GLN A 34 13.96 11.22 28.52
C GLN A 34 13.44 9.81 28.18
N ASP A 35 12.20 9.49 28.53
CA ASP A 35 11.55 8.20 28.25
C ASP A 35 10.55 8.29 27.07
N ALA A 36 10.53 9.43 26.37
CA ALA A 36 9.55 9.66 25.32
C ALA A 36 9.88 8.84 24.06
N VAL A 37 9.03 7.86 23.76
CA VAL A 37 9.13 7.03 22.55
C VAL A 37 8.88 7.92 21.33
N VAL A 38 9.92 8.13 20.52
CA VAL A 38 9.81 8.89 19.27
C VAL A 38 9.30 7.96 18.17
N PHE A 39 8.07 8.19 17.72
CA PHE A 39 7.52 7.48 16.57
C PHE A 39 8.03 8.11 15.29
N LYS A 40 8.60 7.29 14.39
CA LYS A 40 9.01 7.72 13.06
C LYS A 40 8.12 7.04 12.03
N PHE A 41 7.72 7.79 11.01
CA PHE A 41 7.01 7.24 9.87
C PHE A 41 7.41 7.96 8.59
N THR A 42 7.22 7.27 7.47
CA THR A 42 7.36 7.86 6.14
C THR A 42 5.98 8.14 5.57
N HIS A 43 5.70 9.41 5.30
CA HIS A 43 4.50 9.83 4.60
C HIS A 43 4.77 9.91 3.09
N LEU A 44 3.96 9.24 2.29
CA LEU A 44 4.03 9.23 0.83
C LEU A 44 2.74 9.84 0.26
N LEU A 45 2.88 10.91 -0.52
CA LEU A 45 1.78 11.57 -1.20
C LEU A 45 1.89 11.32 -2.71
N TYR A 46 0.82 10.78 -3.29
CA TYR A 46 0.61 10.70 -4.73
C TYR A 46 -0.23 11.89 -5.18
N THR A 47 0.28 12.72 -6.09
CA THR A 47 -0.38 14.00 -6.46
C THR A 47 -1.11 13.97 -7.79
N THR A 48 -1.02 12.88 -8.55
CA THR A 48 -1.53 12.80 -9.93
C THR A 48 -2.88 12.07 -10.01
N TRP A 49 -3.57 11.88 -8.89
CA TRP A 49 -4.93 11.35 -8.94
C TRP A 49 -5.93 12.49 -9.16
N PRO A 50 -6.67 12.52 -10.29
CA PRO A 50 -7.62 13.59 -10.59
C PRO A 50 -8.80 13.64 -9.60
N ASP A 51 -9.34 14.84 -9.34
CA ASP A 51 -10.32 15.08 -8.27
C ASP A 51 -11.64 14.30 -8.41
N HIS A 52 -12.07 14.01 -9.64
CA HIS A 52 -13.33 13.30 -9.89
C HIS A 52 -13.20 12.03 -10.74
N GLU A 53 -12.01 11.69 -11.23
CA GLU A 53 -11.81 10.63 -12.23
C GLU A 53 -10.81 9.56 -11.75
N VAL A 54 -10.32 8.75 -12.68
CA VAL A 54 -9.19 7.83 -12.52
C VAL A 54 -8.00 8.36 -13.32
N PRO A 55 -6.74 8.01 -12.97
CA PRO A 55 -5.58 8.38 -13.78
C PRO A 55 -5.72 7.90 -15.22
N GLU A 56 -5.44 8.77 -16.19
CA GLU A 56 -5.36 8.41 -17.61
C GLU A 56 -4.16 7.48 -17.87
N ASP A 57 -4.14 6.80 -19.02
CA ASP A 57 -3.11 5.84 -19.43
C ASP A 57 -1.67 6.35 -19.21
N GLU A 58 -1.43 7.64 -19.49
CA GLU A 58 -0.12 8.28 -19.32
C GLU A 58 0.33 8.31 -17.84
N ASP A 59 -0.62 8.42 -16.92
CA ASP A 59 -0.40 8.52 -15.47
C ASP A 59 -0.52 7.17 -14.75
N GLN A 60 -1.12 6.15 -15.38
CA GLN A 60 -1.22 4.79 -14.84
C GLN A 60 0.15 4.18 -14.50
N ALA A 61 1.14 4.39 -15.37
CA ALA A 61 2.52 3.97 -15.10
C ALA A 61 3.09 4.64 -13.84
N SER A 62 2.71 5.89 -13.57
CA SER A 62 3.15 6.64 -12.38
C SER A 62 2.51 6.09 -11.09
N LEU A 63 1.23 5.67 -11.17
CA LEU A 63 0.52 4.99 -10.09
C LEU A 63 1.14 3.61 -9.79
N LEU A 64 1.38 2.78 -10.80
CA LEU A 64 2.04 1.48 -10.62
C LEU A 64 3.41 1.64 -9.96
N ALA A 65 4.21 2.61 -10.44
CA ALA A 65 5.48 2.93 -9.83
C ALA A 65 5.30 3.38 -8.37
N PHE A 66 4.19 4.08 -8.04
CA PHE A 66 3.93 4.58 -6.69
C PHE A 66 3.65 3.43 -5.74
N VAL A 67 2.83 2.46 -6.16
CA VAL A 67 2.58 1.23 -5.41
C VAL A 67 3.89 0.48 -5.13
N ARG A 68 4.77 0.33 -6.14
CA ARG A 68 6.10 -0.28 -5.95
C ARG A 68 6.98 0.49 -4.95
N LEU A 69 6.93 1.82 -4.97
CA LEU A 69 7.66 2.63 -3.98
C LEU A 69 7.11 2.41 -2.56
N VAL A 70 5.78 2.44 -2.39
CA VAL A 70 5.16 2.22 -1.08
C VAL A 70 5.60 0.86 -0.53
N HIS A 71 5.52 -0.20 -1.36
CA HIS A 71 5.98 -1.53 -0.98
C HIS A 71 7.46 -1.54 -0.53
N ARG A 72 8.34 -0.94 -1.34
CA ARG A 72 9.77 -0.86 -1.03
C ARG A 72 10.06 -0.08 0.26
N VAL A 73 9.41 1.06 0.45
CA VAL A 73 9.59 1.89 1.66
C VAL A 73 9.09 1.16 2.90
N ASN A 74 7.97 0.44 2.79
CA ASN A 74 7.41 -0.35 3.90
C ASN A 74 8.32 -1.51 4.32
N LYS A 75 9.08 -2.09 3.38
CA LYS A 75 10.04 -3.18 3.65
C LYS A 75 11.41 -2.71 4.14
N LEU A 76 11.82 -1.47 3.80
CA LEU A 76 13.17 -0.94 4.08
C LEU A 76 13.24 -0.13 5.37
N GLU A 77 12.30 -0.28 6.31
CA GLU A 77 12.29 0.58 7.49
C GLU A 77 13.59 0.43 8.30
N ASP A 78 14.18 1.57 8.65
CA ASP A 78 15.45 1.69 9.36
C ASP A 78 15.25 1.22 10.81
N THR A 79 15.52 -0.06 11.05
CA THR A 79 15.37 -0.72 12.34
C THR A 79 16.41 -0.27 13.38
N SER A 80 17.34 0.64 13.01
CA SER A 80 18.45 1.10 13.86
C SER A 80 18.02 1.76 15.17
N LEU A 81 16.74 2.08 15.34
CA LEU A 81 16.19 2.74 16.53
C LEU A 81 15.19 1.89 17.30
N LEU A 82 14.92 0.68 16.83
CA LEU A 82 14.07 -0.26 17.57
C LEU A 82 14.94 -0.97 18.61
N PRO A 83 14.46 -1.14 19.86
CA PRO A 83 15.13 -1.98 20.83
C PRO A 83 15.48 -3.35 20.22
N PRO A 84 16.64 -3.94 20.55
CA PRO A 84 17.03 -5.26 20.02
C PRO A 84 16.07 -6.40 20.38
N SER A 85 15.12 -6.17 21.31
CA SER A 85 14.07 -7.10 21.73
C SER A 85 12.73 -6.90 21.02
N THR A 86 12.60 -5.92 20.12
CA THR A 86 11.34 -5.69 19.41
C THR A 86 11.18 -6.73 18.31
N ASN A 87 10.14 -7.56 18.40
CA ASN A 87 9.75 -8.42 17.29
C ASN A 87 9.18 -7.53 16.20
N ILE A 88 9.99 -7.27 15.16
CA ILE A 88 9.61 -6.40 14.05
C ILE A 88 8.74 -7.23 13.13
N ASP A 89 7.49 -6.79 12.95
CA ASP A 89 6.62 -7.36 11.93
C ASP A 89 7.32 -7.23 10.56
N PRO A 90 7.60 -8.34 9.85
CA PRO A 90 8.23 -8.28 8.54
C PRO A 90 7.33 -7.63 7.47
N ASP A 91 6.06 -7.37 7.77
CA ASP A 91 5.12 -6.65 6.92
C ASP A 91 4.27 -5.63 7.71
N PRO A 92 4.86 -4.50 8.16
CA PRO A 92 4.16 -3.53 8.98
C PRO A 92 2.95 -2.94 8.26
N LEU A 93 1.90 -2.62 9.02
CA LEU A 93 0.65 -2.10 8.48
C LEU A 93 0.85 -0.73 7.81
N ILE A 94 0.35 -0.60 6.58
CA ILE A 94 0.31 0.67 5.83
C ILE A 94 -1.01 1.38 6.10
N MET A 95 -0.92 2.63 6.58
CA MET A 95 -2.09 3.50 6.65
C MET A 95 -2.31 4.20 5.30
N ALA A 96 -3.38 3.81 4.59
CA ALA A 96 -3.80 4.44 3.34
C ALA A 96 -5.03 5.33 3.57
N ASN A 97 -5.02 6.54 3.01
CA ASN A 97 -6.16 7.45 3.09
C ASN A 97 -6.41 8.16 1.75
N SER A 98 -7.60 8.73 1.65
CA SER A 98 -8.05 9.63 0.58
C SER A 98 -9.12 10.54 1.19
N SER A 99 -9.89 11.26 0.37
CA SER A 99 -10.95 12.15 0.88
C SER A 99 -11.97 11.41 1.77
N THR A 100 -12.66 10.40 1.23
CA THR A 100 -13.65 9.59 1.96
C THR A 100 -13.11 8.24 2.42
N GLY A 101 -11.92 7.87 1.96
CA GLY A 101 -11.23 6.62 2.36
C GLY A 101 -11.84 5.34 1.78
N ILE A 102 -12.64 5.41 0.71
CA ILE A 102 -13.24 4.23 0.05
C ILE A 102 -12.90 4.11 -1.44
N GLY A 103 -12.78 5.22 -2.17
CA GLY A 103 -12.51 5.22 -3.62
C GLY A 103 -11.06 4.94 -3.96
N ARG A 104 -10.24 5.99 -4.00
CA ARG A 104 -8.79 5.88 -4.27
C ARG A 104 -8.09 4.93 -3.30
N THR A 105 -8.54 4.94 -2.04
CA THR A 105 -8.04 4.04 -0.99
C THR A 105 -8.34 2.58 -1.32
N GLY A 106 -9.57 2.25 -1.70
CA GLY A 106 -9.93 0.89 -2.11
C GLY A 106 -9.12 0.44 -3.32
N SER A 107 -9.08 1.27 -4.38
CA SER A 107 -8.30 0.95 -5.59
C SER A 107 -6.83 0.72 -5.29
N PHE A 108 -6.22 1.59 -4.46
CA PHE A 108 -4.84 1.43 -4.05
C PHE A 108 -4.59 0.13 -3.28
N ILE A 109 -5.48 -0.22 -2.34
CA ILE A 109 -5.35 -1.46 -1.55
C ILE A 109 -5.51 -2.68 -2.46
N THR A 110 -6.55 -2.74 -3.31
CA THR A 110 -6.76 -3.84 -4.25
C THR A 110 -5.56 -4.04 -5.17
N ILE A 111 -5.06 -2.97 -5.79
CA ILE A 111 -3.88 -3.02 -6.67
C ILE A 111 -2.65 -3.52 -5.90
N SER A 112 -2.40 -2.96 -4.71
CA SER A 112 -1.24 -3.34 -3.89
C SER A 112 -1.29 -4.78 -3.40
N SER A 113 -2.48 -5.27 -3.06
CA SER A 113 -2.73 -6.65 -2.62
C SER A 113 -2.49 -7.63 -3.76
N LEU A 114 -3.14 -7.42 -4.91
CA LEU A 114 -3.03 -8.33 -6.05
C LEU A 114 -1.64 -8.33 -6.68
N LEU A 115 -0.98 -7.16 -6.80
CA LEU A 115 0.40 -7.11 -7.27
C LEU A 115 1.36 -7.87 -6.32
N ARG A 116 1.07 -7.92 -5.03
CA ARG A 116 1.86 -8.70 -4.05
C ARG A 116 1.64 -10.19 -4.22
N GLU A 117 0.37 -10.59 -4.33
CA GLU A 117 -0.05 -11.98 -4.55
C GLU A 117 0.59 -12.57 -5.81
N TYR A 118 0.61 -11.80 -6.90
CA TYR A 118 1.25 -12.21 -8.16
C TYR A 118 2.77 -11.95 -8.22
N HIS A 119 3.39 -11.50 -7.13
CA HIS A 119 4.82 -11.19 -7.05
C HIS A 119 5.30 -10.13 -8.07
N LEU A 120 4.43 -9.19 -8.45
CA LEU A 120 4.67 -8.09 -9.41
C LEU A 120 5.21 -6.81 -8.76
N LEU A 121 5.39 -6.80 -7.43
CA LEU A 121 5.96 -5.68 -6.66
C LEU A 121 7.49 -5.74 -6.51
N SER A 122 8.11 -6.89 -6.78
CA SER A 122 9.54 -7.09 -6.60
C SER A 122 10.32 -6.80 -7.89
N ASP A 123 11.18 -5.78 -7.88
CA ASP A 123 12.16 -5.52 -8.97
C ASP A 123 13.36 -6.49 -8.91
N THR A 124 13.43 -7.37 -7.91
CA THR A 124 14.54 -8.31 -7.69
C THR A 124 14.03 -9.74 -7.80
N PRO A 125 14.62 -10.59 -8.69
CA PRO A 125 14.52 -12.02 -8.49
C PRO A 125 15.05 -12.31 -7.09
N SER A 126 14.33 -13.10 -6.31
CA SER A 126 14.70 -13.45 -4.94
C SER A 126 16.22 -13.61 -4.81
N LEU A 127 16.90 -12.68 -4.14
CA LEU A 127 18.36 -12.73 -3.95
C LEU A 127 18.78 -13.87 -3.01
N ASN A 128 17.82 -14.63 -2.47
CA ASN A 128 18.05 -15.83 -1.69
C ASN A 128 17.10 -16.95 -2.15
N PRO A 129 17.58 -17.89 -2.98
CA PRO A 129 16.87 -19.14 -3.29
C PRO A 129 16.53 -19.99 -2.05
N LEU A 130 17.18 -19.70 -0.91
CA LEU A 130 16.94 -20.31 0.40
C LEU A 130 16.02 -19.51 1.31
N ALA A 131 15.51 -18.35 0.89
CA ALA A 131 14.54 -17.62 1.71
C ALA A 131 13.28 -18.50 1.87
N PRO A 132 12.80 -18.72 3.11
CA PRO A 132 11.57 -19.46 3.30
C PRO A 132 10.46 -18.80 2.48
N PRO A 133 9.53 -19.59 1.90
CA PRO A 133 8.37 -19.02 1.22
C PRO A 133 7.70 -18.01 2.16
N PRO A 134 7.15 -16.91 1.64
CA PRO A 134 6.42 -15.95 2.45
C PRO A 134 5.41 -16.73 3.29
N ALA A 135 5.36 -16.42 4.60
CA ALA A 135 4.45 -17.09 5.51
C ALA A 135 3.04 -17.08 4.88
N PRO A 136 2.30 -18.20 4.93
CA PRO A 136 0.96 -18.24 4.35
C PRO A 136 0.15 -17.09 4.93
N ILE A 137 -0.37 -16.24 4.03
CA ILE A 137 -1.27 -15.15 4.40
C ILE A 137 -2.38 -15.80 5.23
N SER A 138 -2.65 -15.26 6.42
CA SER A 138 -3.74 -15.76 7.26
C SER A 138 -5.01 -15.70 6.41
N LEU A 139 -5.53 -16.87 6.04
CA LEU A 139 -6.72 -16.96 5.20
C LEU A 139 -7.84 -16.17 5.90
N LEU A 140 -8.38 -15.17 5.22
CA LEU A 140 -9.57 -14.50 5.69
C LEU A 140 -10.66 -15.56 5.91
N PRO A 141 -11.49 -15.43 6.96
CA PRO A 141 -12.63 -16.31 7.12
C PRO A 141 -13.51 -16.23 5.88
N SER A 142 -14.19 -17.33 5.54
CA SER A 142 -15.16 -17.34 4.44
C SER A 142 -16.17 -16.20 4.60
N SER A 143 -16.51 -15.55 3.49
CA SER A 143 -17.51 -14.47 3.47
C SER A 143 -18.78 -14.89 4.22
N PRO A 144 -19.26 -14.09 5.19
CA PRO A 144 -20.54 -14.32 5.85
C PRO A 144 -21.74 -14.10 4.92
N LEU A 145 -21.55 -13.42 3.78
CA LEU A 145 -22.58 -13.18 2.76
C LEU A 145 -22.68 -14.32 1.73
N GLY A 146 -21.74 -15.28 1.79
CA GLY A 146 -21.64 -16.37 0.84
C GLY A 146 -20.76 -16.01 -0.37
N PRO A 147 -20.59 -16.94 -1.32
CA PRO A 147 -19.74 -16.70 -2.47
C PRO A 147 -20.37 -15.66 -3.42
N LEU A 148 -19.51 -14.97 -4.18
CA LEU A 148 -19.93 -14.14 -5.30
C LEU A 148 -20.78 -14.94 -6.33
N PRO A 149 -21.56 -14.27 -7.18
CA PRO A 149 -22.24 -14.91 -8.31
C PRO A 149 -21.27 -15.75 -9.16
N LYS A 150 -21.75 -16.85 -9.74
CA LYS A 150 -20.90 -17.84 -10.45
C LYS A 150 -20.03 -17.19 -11.52
N GLU A 151 -20.52 -16.13 -12.14
CA GLU A 151 -19.86 -15.37 -13.19
C GLU A 151 -18.62 -14.61 -12.68
N LEU A 152 -18.56 -14.32 -11.38
CA LEU A 152 -17.49 -13.55 -10.71
C LEU A 152 -16.66 -14.39 -9.74
N GLN A 153 -17.00 -15.67 -9.54
CA GLN A 153 -16.30 -16.54 -8.58
C GLN A 153 -14.83 -16.77 -8.92
N GLU A 154 -14.46 -16.71 -10.20
CA GLU A 154 -13.07 -16.84 -10.65
C GLU A 154 -12.37 -15.48 -10.81
N ASP A 155 -13.10 -14.38 -10.59
CA ASP A 155 -12.55 -13.03 -10.75
C ASP A 155 -11.87 -12.59 -9.45
N LEU A 156 -10.54 -12.64 -9.44
CA LEU A 156 -9.74 -12.29 -8.26
C LEU A 156 -9.80 -10.80 -7.92
N ILE A 157 -10.08 -9.92 -8.89
CA ILE A 157 -10.32 -8.50 -8.62
C ILE A 157 -11.67 -8.34 -7.92
N ALA A 158 -12.71 -9.02 -8.40
CA ALA A 158 -14.01 -9.00 -7.76
C ALA A 158 -13.96 -9.55 -6.33
N GLN A 159 -13.26 -10.67 -6.12
CA GLN A 159 -13.06 -11.27 -4.80
C GLN A 159 -12.34 -10.32 -3.83
N GLU A 160 -11.25 -9.68 -4.28
CA GLU A 160 -10.50 -8.74 -3.45
C GLU A 160 -11.36 -7.52 -3.09
N ILE A 161 -12.08 -6.94 -4.06
CA ILE A 161 -12.98 -5.80 -3.80
C ILE A 161 -14.10 -6.19 -2.83
N ASP A 162 -14.69 -7.37 -3.00
CA ASP A 162 -15.75 -7.88 -2.13
C ASP A 162 -15.23 -8.06 -0.68
N GLY A 163 -14.08 -8.71 -0.51
CA GLY A 163 -13.42 -8.84 0.80
C GLY A 163 -13.08 -7.50 1.45
N LEU A 164 -12.70 -6.48 0.66
CA LEU A 164 -12.52 -5.12 1.17
C LEU A 164 -13.85 -4.47 1.60
N ARG A 165 -14.94 -4.72 0.88
CA ARG A 165 -16.27 -4.19 1.22
C ARG A 165 -16.83 -4.80 2.50
N GLU A 166 -16.45 -6.02 2.84
CA GLU A 166 -16.78 -6.64 4.13
C GLU A 166 -16.05 -6.00 5.31
N GLN A 167 -14.80 -5.59 5.11
CA GLN A 167 -14.01 -4.90 6.13
C GLN A 167 -14.38 -3.42 6.26
N ARG A 168 -14.66 -2.77 5.13
CA ARG A 168 -15.08 -1.37 5.06
C ARG A 168 -16.11 -1.19 3.93
N PRO A 169 -17.39 -1.00 4.27
CA PRO A 169 -18.44 -0.85 3.28
C PRO A 169 -18.18 0.27 2.27
N GLY A 170 -18.46 -0.01 1.00
CA GLY A 170 -18.36 0.96 -0.10
C GLY A 170 -16.98 1.11 -0.74
N MET A 171 -16.01 0.24 -0.42
CA MET A 171 -14.72 0.21 -1.12
C MET A 171 -14.89 0.06 -2.64
N VAL A 172 -14.09 0.84 -3.39
CA VAL A 172 -14.14 0.91 -4.87
C VAL A 172 -15.58 1.13 -5.38
N PRO A 173 -16.21 2.28 -5.09
CA PRO A 173 -17.62 2.50 -5.35
C PRO A 173 -17.97 2.75 -6.82
N ARG A 174 -17.01 3.04 -7.70
CA ARG A 174 -17.26 3.45 -9.09
C ARG A 174 -16.69 2.46 -10.11
N ASP A 175 -17.38 2.28 -11.22
CA ASP A 175 -17.00 1.34 -12.27
C ASP A 175 -15.67 1.73 -12.93
N GLU A 176 -15.39 3.02 -13.10
CA GLU A 176 -14.12 3.47 -13.70
C GLU A 176 -12.93 3.09 -12.80
N GLN A 177 -13.13 3.05 -11.48
CA GLN A 177 -12.11 2.61 -10.53
C GLN A 177 -11.88 1.10 -10.60
N ILE A 178 -12.92 0.33 -10.91
CA ILE A 178 -12.81 -1.11 -11.16
C ILE A 178 -12.01 -1.33 -12.44
N HIS A 179 -12.38 -0.65 -13.54
CA HIS A 179 -11.65 -0.72 -14.81
C HIS A 179 -10.17 -0.36 -14.67
N LEU A 180 -9.85 0.72 -13.94
CA LEU A 180 -8.47 1.10 -13.65
C LEU A 180 -7.67 -0.04 -12.99
N ILE A 181 -8.29 -0.80 -12.08
CA ILE A 181 -7.60 -1.92 -11.41
C ILE A 181 -7.24 -3.01 -12.41
N TYR A 182 -8.16 -3.36 -13.33
CA TYR A 182 -7.86 -4.32 -14.42
C TYR A 182 -6.74 -3.80 -15.32
N GLU A 183 -6.79 -2.53 -15.72
CA GLU A 183 -5.79 -1.92 -16.61
C GLU A 183 -4.38 -1.94 -15.99
N ILE A 184 -4.25 -1.51 -14.73
CA ILE A 184 -2.98 -1.51 -14.00
C ILE A 184 -2.42 -2.93 -13.86
N LEU A 185 -3.26 -3.92 -13.57
CA LEU A 185 -2.82 -5.31 -13.45
C LEU A 185 -2.40 -5.86 -14.82
N SER A 186 -3.17 -5.61 -15.88
CA SER A 186 -2.81 -6.01 -17.25
C SER A 186 -1.46 -5.44 -17.65
N GLN A 187 -1.24 -4.15 -17.46
CA GLN A 187 0.05 -3.50 -17.71
C GLN A 187 1.18 -4.12 -16.90
N ALA A 188 0.96 -4.44 -15.62
CA ALA A 188 1.98 -5.06 -14.78
C ALA A 188 2.35 -6.49 -15.28
N PHE A 189 1.38 -7.26 -15.78
CA PHE A 189 1.63 -8.56 -16.39
C PHE A 189 2.35 -8.46 -17.74
N GLU A 190 1.95 -7.51 -18.59
CA GLU A 190 2.61 -7.25 -19.88
C GLU A 190 4.09 -6.86 -19.67
N MET A 191 4.37 -5.99 -18.70
CA MET A 191 5.74 -5.61 -18.33
C MET A 191 6.59 -6.79 -17.84
N ARG A 192 5.96 -7.83 -17.27
CA ARG A 192 6.64 -9.07 -16.86
C ARG A 192 6.88 -10.02 -18.03
N GLY A 193 5.93 -10.13 -18.96
CA GLY A 193 6.01 -11.03 -20.12
C GLY A 193 6.90 -10.52 -21.25
N GLY A 194 7.17 -9.21 -21.31
CA GLY A 194 8.07 -8.58 -22.28
C GLY A 194 9.54 -8.49 -21.85
N ALA A 195 9.94 -9.14 -20.74
CA ALA A 195 11.29 -9.14 -20.19
C ALA A 195 12.04 -10.45 -20.47
#